data_AF-A0A522VK68-F1
#
_entry.id   AF-A0A522VK68-F1
#
_cell.length_a   1.000
_cell.length_b   1.000
_cell.length_c   1.000
_cell.angle_alpha   90.00
_cell.angle_beta   90.00
_cell.angle_gamma   90.00
#
_symmetry.space_group_name_H-M   'P 1'
#
loop_
_entity.id
_entity.type
_entity.pdbx_description
1 polymer ?
#
loop_
_entity_poly.entity_id
_entity_poly.type
_entity_poly.pdbx_seq_one_letter_code
_entity_poly.pdbx_strand_id
1 'polypeptide(L)'
;EAAASAARSLGLGAFILLSKGEDEAKGRENLTALGDVMEALLGAIYQDGGLEPAEALAVRLWEPLLAQDLSPPRDAKTSLQEWSQARSLGLPVYTVLSQSGPAHDPKFTIRARIGDKESVGEGSSKRAAEQMAAKLLLESIEND
;
A
#
# COMPACT_ATOMS: atom_id res chain seq x y z
N GLU A 1 0.84 -8.91 5.49
CA GLU A 1 -0.32 -9.33 4.68
C GLU A 1 0.05 -10.34 3.59
N ALA A 2 1.04 -10.07 2.73
CA ALA A 2 1.44 -11.00 1.65
C ALA A 2 1.81 -12.41 2.15
N ALA A 3 2.63 -12.51 3.22
CA ALA A 3 3.01 -13.80 3.81
C ALA A 3 1.82 -14.60 4.34
N ALA A 4 0.89 -13.94 5.04
CA ALA A 4 -0.33 -14.58 5.51
C ALA A 4 -1.24 -15.02 4.36
N SER A 5 -1.29 -14.26 3.26
CA SER A 5 -2.04 -14.61 2.05
C SER A 5 -1.43 -15.85 1.36
N ALA A 6 -0.10 -15.90 1.24
CA ALA A 6 0.61 -17.08 0.75
C ALA A 6 0.34 -18.31 1.63
N ALA A 7 0.41 -18.16 2.96
CA ALA A 7 0.08 -19.23 3.91
C ALA A 7 -1.35 -19.77 3.74
N ARG A 8 -2.32 -18.87 3.53
CA ARG A 8 -3.72 -19.24 3.26
C ARG A 8 -3.87 -19.97 1.93
N SER A 9 -3.19 -19.52 0.88
CA SER A 9 -3.23 -20.17 -0.44
C SER A 9 -2.73 -21.62 -0.40
N LEU A 10 -1.79 -21.91 0.50
CA LEU A 10 -1.25 -23.24 0.77
C LEU A 10 -2.06 -24.04 1.80
N GLY A 11 -3.08 -23.44 2.43
CA GLY A 11 -3.87 -24.09 3.48
C GLY A 11 -3.08 -24.37 4.76
N LEU A 12 -2.02 -23.61 5.05
CA LEU A 12 -1.11 -23.89 6.18
C LEU A 12 -1.81 -23.87 7.54
N GLY A 13 -2.91 -23.12 7.69
CA GLY A 13 -3.72 -23.08 8.92
C GLY A 13 -4.18 -24.44 9.43
N ALA A 14 -4.41 -25.41 8.52
CA ALA A 14 -4.81 -26.77 8.88
C ALA A 14 -3.68 -27.57 9.55
N PHE A 15 -2.42 -27.17 9.33
CA PHE A 15 -1.23 -27.88 9.83
C PHE A 15 -0.64 -27.23 11.09
N ILE A 16 -1.17 -26.08 11.52
CA ILE A 16 -0.70 -25.41 12.73
C ILE A 16 -1.12 -26.24 13.95
N LEU A 17 -0.14 -26.58 14.78
CA LEU A 17 -0.35 -27.15 16.10
C LEU A 17 -0.70 -26.02 17.06
N LEU A 18 -1.97 -25.95 17.46
CA LEU A 18 -2.48 -24.94 18.36
C LEU A 18 -2.91 -25.56 19.69
N SER A 19 -2.80 -24.80 20.76
CA SER A 19 -3.49 -25.15 22.00
C SER A 19 -5.01 -25.08 21.79
N LYS A 20 -5.78 -25.79 22.62
CA LYS A 20 -7.25 -25.79 22.53
C LYS A 20 -7.84 -24.38 22.57
N GLY A 21 -7.32 -23.51 23.43
CA GLY A 21 -7.80 -22.13 23.55
C GLY A 21 -7.48 -21.26 22.33
N GLU A 22 -6.34 -21.47 21.69
CA GLU A 22 -5.99 -20.76 20.44
C GLU A 22 -6.83 -21.24 19.26
N ASP A 23 -7.14 -22.53 19.18
CA ASP A 23 -8.01 -23.07 18.13
C ASP A 23 -9.44 -22.52 18.26
N GLU A 24 -9.99 -22.52 19.48
CA GLU A 24 -11.29 -21.91 19.78
C GLU A 24 -11.33 -20.40 19.49
N ALA A 25 -10.19 -19.71 19.63
CA ALA A 25 -10.02 -18.29 19.30
C ALA A 25 -9.75 -18.03 17.81
N LYS A 26 -10.02 -19.01 16.92
CA LYS A 26 -9.76 -18.93 15.47
C LYS A 26 -8.29 -18.69 15.11
N GLY A 27 -7.38 -19.25 15.91
CA GLY A 27 -5.94 -19.13 15.70
C GLY A 27 -5.47 -19.59 14.33
N ARG A 28 -6.17 -20.55 13.70
CA ARG A 28 -5.88 -21.03 12.34
C ARG A 28 -6.10 -19.98 11.25
N GLU A 29 -6.93 -18.98 11.51
CA GLU A 29 -7.27 -17.89 10.59
C GLU A 29 -6.49 -16.61 10.92
N ASN A 30 -5.78 -16.58 12.05
CA ASN A 30 -5.04 -15.42 12.54
C ASN A 30 -3.93 -15.06 11.54
N LEU A 31 -3.99 -13.83 11.02
CA LEU A 31 -3.07 -13.35 9.99
C LEU A 31 -1.63 -13.27 10.48
N THR A 32 -1.40 -12.92 11.74
CA THR A 32 -0.05 -12.89 12.33
C THR A 32 0.51 -14.29 12.39
N ALA A 33 -0.22 -15.25 12.97
CA ALA A 33 0.22 -16.64 13.08
C ALA A 33 0.47 -17.28 11.71
N LEU A 34 -0.40 -17.01 10.73
CA LEU A 34 -0.22 -17.49 9.35
C LEU A 34 1.02 -16.90 8.69
N GLY A 35 1.33 -15.62 8.94
CA GLY A 35 2.56 -14.97 8.50
C GLY A 35 3.79 -15.67 9.08
N ASP A 36 3.82 -15.84 10.40
CA ASP A 36 4.94 -16.46 11.11
C ASP A 36 5.18 -17.91 10.65
N VAL A 37 4.11 -18.68 10.41
CA VAL A 37 4.20 -20.06 9.89
C VAL A 37 4.76 -20.11 8.48
N MET A 38 4.41 -19.15 7.61
CA MET A 38 4.98 -19.07 6.26
C MET A 38 6.49 -18.78 6.31
N GLU A 39 6.93 -17.87 7.17
CA GLU A 39 8.35 -17.58 7.36
C GLU A 39 9.10 -18.80 7.93
N ALA A 40 8.52 -19.47 8.93
CA ALA A 40 9.08 -20.69 9.50
C ALA A 40 9.20 -21.82 8.45
N LEU A 41 8.21 -21.98 7.57
CA LEU A 41 8.25 -22.94 6.47
C LEU A 41 9.38 -22.65 5.48
N LEU A 42 9.54 -21.37 5.08
CA LEU A 42 10.66 -20.97 4.21
C LEU A 42 12.00 -21.23 4.88
N GLY A 43 12.12 -20.93 6.18
CA GLY A 43 13.31 -21.23 6.96
C GLY A 43 13.61 -22.73 7.06
N ALA A 44 12.59 -23.57 7.22
CA ALA A 44 12.74 -25.03 7.24
C ALA A 44 13.21 -25.58 5.88
N ILE A 45 12.64 -25.09 4.77
CA ILE A 45 13.06 -25.47 3.41
C ILE A 45 14.49 -25.02 3.14
N TYR A 46 14.85 -23.80 3.57
CA TYR A 46 16.22 -23.32 3.46
C TYR A 46 17.22 -24.21 4.23
N GLN A 47 16.86 -24.64 5.44
CA GLN A 47 17.72 -25.51 6.24
C GLN A 47 17.83 -26.92 5.68
N ASP A 48 16.78 -27.46 5.07
CA ASP A 48 16.74 -28.81 4.52
C ASP A 48 17.37 -28.91 3.11
N GLY A 49 17.06 -27.93 2.24
CA GLY A 49 17.40 -27.96 0.82
C GLY A 49 18.26 -26.80 0.32
N GLY A 50 18.59 -25.82 1.16
CA GLY A 50 19.35 -24.63 0.79
C GLY A 50 18.53 -23.53 0.14
N LEU A 51 19.23 -22.51 -0.39
CA LEU A 51 18.61 -21.29 -0.92
C LEU A 51 17.72 -21.54 -2.14
N GLU A 52 18.18 -22.36 -3.08
CA GLU A 52 17.50 -22.57 -4.37
C GLU A 52 16.03 -23.05 -4.23
N PRO A 53 15.72 -24.11 -3.45
CA PRO A 53 14.32 -24.53 -3.26
C PRO A 53 13.49 -23.53 -2.45
N ALA A 54 14.09 -22.82 -1.49
CA ALA A 54 13.39 -21.81 -0.70
C ALA A 54 13.00 -20.60 -1.56
N GLU A 55 13.92 -20.13 -2.40
CA GLU A 55 13.70 -19.06 -3.36
C GLU A 55 12.66 -19.45 -4.40
N ALA A 56 12.75 -20.65 -4.98
CA ALA A 56 11.78 -21.14 -5.96
C ALA A 56 10.36 -21.17 -5.39
N LEU A 57 10.18 -21.57 -4.12
CA LEU A 57 8.89 -21.51 -3.47
C LEU A 57 8.42 -20.07 -3.25
N ALA A 58 9.29 -19.20 -2.75
CA ALA A 58 8.96 -17.80 -2.48
C ALA A 58 8.51 -17.07 -3.76
N VAL A 59 9.28 -17.21 -4.85
CA VAL A 59 8.94 -16.62 -6.16
C VAL A 59 7.58 -17.11 -6.63
N ARG A 60 7.34 -18.42 -6.62
CA ARG A 60 6.07 -19.00 -7.06
C ARG A 60 4.86 -18.47 -6.28
N LEU A 61 5.03 -18.16 -5.00
CA LEU A 61 3.95 -17.69 -4.13
C LEU A 61 3.74 -16.18 -4.20
N TRP A 62 4.80 -15.39 -4.38
CA TRP A 62 4.71 -13.92 -4.40
C TRP A 62 4.55 -13.32 -5.79
N GLU A 63 5.00 -13.98 -6.86
CA GLU A 63 4.86 -13.49 -8.23
C GLU A 63 3.40 -13.18 -8.61
N PRO A 64 2.39 -14.03 -8.27
CA PRO A 64 0.99 -13.71 -8.53
C PRO A 64 0.45 -12.56 -7.67
N LEU A 65 1.06 -12.30 -6.51
CA LEU A 65 0.68 -11.19 -5.63
C LEU A 65 1.28 -9.87 -6.10
N LEU A 66 2.46 -9.90 -6.72
CA LEU A 66 3.10 -8.73 -7.35
C LEU A 66 2.42 -8.34 -8.66
N ALA A 67 1.86 -9.32 -9.38
CA ALA A 67 1.08 -9.10 -10.60
C ALA A 67 -0.31 -8.49 -10.32
N GLN A 68 -0.82 -8.65 -9.10
CA GLN A 68 -1.96 -7.88 -8.63
C GLN A 68 -1.43 -6.51 -8.23
N ASP A 69 -2.01 -5.43 -8.75
CA ASP A 69 -1.69 -4.07 -8.30
C ASP A 69 -2.24 -3.86 -6.88
N LEU A 70 -1.57 -4.48 -5.91
CA LEU A 70 -1.77 -4.36 -4.47
C LEU A 70 -0.98 -3.17 -3.91
N SER A 71 -0.34 -2.39 -4.78
CA SER A 71 0.23 -1.11 -4.40
C SER A 71 -0.89 -0.31 -3.74
N PRO A 72 -0.80 0.05 -2.44
CA PRO A 72 -1.70 1.08 -1.94
C PRO A 72 -1.55 2.27 -2.89
N PRO A 73 -2.67 2.91 -3.32
CA PRO A 73 -2.62 3.97 -4.30
C PRO A 73 -1.50 4.92 -3.90
N ARG A 74 -0.46 5.03 -4.75
CA ARG A 74 0.73 5.81 -4.46
C ARG A 74 0.27 7.16 -3.93
N ASP A 75 0.69 7.48 -2.71
CA ASP A 75 0.31 8.73 -2.06
C ASP A 75 0.78 9.86 -3.00
N ALA A 76 -0.18 10.50 -3.67
CA ALA A 76 0.11 11.42 -4.76
C ALA A 76 0.85 12.64 -4.24
N LYS A 77 0.62 13.03 -2.98
CA LYS A 77 1.40 14.08 -2.32
C LYS A 77 2.86 13.69 -2.15
N THR A 78 3.13 12.45 -1.71
CA THR A 78 4.49 11.93 -1.54
C THR A 78 5.19 11.82 -2.90
N SER A 79 4.52 11.27 -3.90
CA SER A 79 5.06 11.13 -5.26
C SER A 79 5.37 12.50 -5.90
N LEU A 80 4.50 13.49 -5.71
CA LEU A 80 4.71 14.86 -6.19
C LEU A 80 5.85 15.56 -5.46
N GLN A 81 6.00 15.30 -4.16
CA GLN A 81 7.12 15.82 -3.37
C GLN A 81 8.45 15.23 -3.86
N GLU A 82 8.54 13.92 -4.04
CA GLU A 82 9.76 13.27 -4.56
C GLU A 82 10.11 13.79 -5.96
N TRP A 83 9.11 13.91 -6.85
CA TRP A 83 9.30 14.42 -8.21
C TRP A 83 9.88 15.86 -8.22
N SER A 84 9.36 16.73 -7.35
CA SER A 84 9.77 18.15 -7.26
C SER A 84 11.13 18.32 -6.58
N GLN A 85 11.42 17.54 -5.54
CA GLN A 85 12.72 17.52 -4.88
C GLN A 85 13.82 17.01 -5.81
N ALA A 86 13.57 15.94 -6.56
CA ALA A 86 14.52 15.39 -7.54
C ALA A 86 14.92 16.41 -8.62
N ARG A 87 14.06 17.40 -8.88
CA ARG A 87 14.29 18.48 -9.86
C ARG A 87 14.68 19.81 -9.24
N SER A 88 14.90 19.85 -7.93
CA SER A 88 15.25 21.07 -7.18
C SER A 88 14.23 22.22 -7.36
N LEU A 89 12.95 21.88 -7.53
CA LEU A 89 11.85 22.85 -7.73
C LEU A 89 11.22 23.34 -6.41
N GLY A 90 11.75 22.89 -5.27
CA GLY A 90 11.17 23.14 -3.95
C GLY A 90 10.04 22.18 -3.60
N LEU A 91 9.36 22.44 -2.48
CA LEU A 91 8.24 21.61 -2.01
C LEU A 91 6.91 22.04 -2.65
N PRO A 92 5.98 21.11 -2.91
CA PRO A 92 4.63 21.45 -3.37
C PRO A 92 3.89 22.31 -2.34
N VAL A 93 3.27 23.39 -2.80
CA VAL A 93 2.44 24.28 -1.96
C VAL A 93 0.97 23.96 -2.19
N TYR A 94 0.24 23.74 -1.10
CA TYR A 94 -1.20 23.49 -1.12
C TYR A 94 -1.97 24.70 -0.59
N THR A 95 -2.99 25.16 -1.31
CA THR A 95 -3.80 26.32 -0.92
C THR A 95 -5.28 25.99 -1.01
N VAL A 96 -6.02 26.20 0.08
CA VAL A 96 -7.48 26.04 0.09
C VAL A 96 -8.10 27.21 -0.67
N LEU A 97 -8.79 26.90 -1.78
CA LEU A 97 -9.49 27.88 -2.60
C LEU A 97 -10.92 28.10 -2.10
N SER A 98 -11.60 27.01 -1.71
CA SER A 98 -12.96 27.09 -1.16
C SER A 98 -13.27 25.91 -0.26
N GLN A 99 -14.23 26.13 0.64
CA GLN A 99 -14.89 25.10 1.43
C GLN A 99 -16.38 25.37 1.40
N SER A 100 -17.16 24.39 0.96
CA SER A 100 -18.62 24.47 0.81
C SER A 100 -19.28 23.17 1.27
N GLY A 101 -20.60 23.07 1.15
CA GLY A 101 -21.35 21.86 1.52
C GLY A 101 -21.81 21.84 2.98
N PRO A 102 -22.79 20.99 3.31
CA PRO A 102 -23.31 20.86 4.67
C PRO A 102 -22.28 20.20 5.60
N ALA A 103 -22.46 20.36 6.92
CA ALA A 103 -21.51 19.86 7.91
C ALA A 103 -21.26 18.33 7.83
N HIS A 104 -22.21 17.57 7.30
CA HIS A 104 -22.10 16.12 7.12
C HIS A 104 -21.57 15.71 5.73
N ASP A 105 -21.41 16.65 4.80
CA ASP A 105 -20.86 16.43 3.47
C ASP A 105 -20.06 17.65 2.99
N PRO A 106 -18.93 17.98 3.67
CA PRO A 106 -18.14 19.13 3.33
C PRO A 106 -17.35 18.88 2.04
N LYS A 107 -17.33 19.88 1.16
CA LYS A 107 -16.57 19.86 -0.10
C LYS A 107 -15.44 20.88 -0.02
N PHE A 108 -14.21 20.41 -0.21
CA PHE A 108 -13.00 21.23 -0.21
C PHE A 108 -12.45 21.32 -1.62
N THR A 109 -12.04 22.52 -2.02
CA THR A 109 -11.32 22.78 -3.28
C THR A 109 -9.93 23.27 -2.93
N ILE A 110 -8.90 22.55 -3.36
CA ILE A 110 -7.50 22.83 -3.02
C ILE A 110 -6.68 22.90 -4.30
N ARG A 111 -5.80 23.90 -4.35
CA ARG A 111 -4.78 24.03 -5.38
C ARG A 111 -3.47 23.40 -4.91
N ALA A 112 -2.82 22.62 -5.77
CA ALA A 112 -1.43 22.20 -5.61
C ALA A 112 -0.56 22.97 -6.60
N ARG A 113 0.62 23.43 -6.17
CA ARG A 113 1.55 24.21 -7.02
C ARG A 113 3.01 23.84 -6.77
N ILE A 114 3.79 23.71 -7.85
CA ILE A 114 5.26 23.61 -7.85
C ILE A 114 5.81 24.55 -8.91
N GLY A 115 6.63 25.53 -8.50
CA GLY A 115 7.08 26.59 -9.40
C GLY A 115 5.90 27.28 -10.09
N ASP A 116 5.89 27.23 -11.42
CA ASP A 116 4.85 27.82 -12.28
C ASP A 116 3.72 26.83 -12.66
N LYS A 117 3.84 25.55 -12.28
CA LYS A 117 2.85 24.52 -12.57
C LYS A 117 1.85 24.40 -11.42
N GLU A 118 0.56 24.38 -11.72
CA GLU A 118 -0.50 24.22 -10.73
C GLU A 118 -1.66 23.37 -11.23
N SER A 119 -2.37 22.74 -10.30
CA SER A 119 -3.61 22.01 -10.52
C SER A 119 -4.60 22.28 -9.38
N VAL A 120 -5.87 21.95 -9.60
CA VAL A 120 -6.92 22.08 -8.57
C VAL A 120 -7.63 20.75 -8.41
N GLY A 121 -7.74 20.28 -7.17
CA GLY A 121 -8.44 19.06 -6.79
C GLY A 121 -9.55 19.33 -5.78
N GLU A 122 -10.59 18.52 -5.86
CA GLU A 122 -11.73 18.56 -4.95
C GLU A 122 -11.82 17.28 -4.10
N GLY A 123 -12.39 17.37 -2.91
CA GLY A 123 -12.59 16.20 -2.06
C GLY A 123 -13.46 16.48 -0.83
N SER A 124 -13.95 15.40 -0.21
CA SER A 124 -14.79 15.46 0.99
C SER A 124 -14.03 15.80 2.28
N SER A 125 -12.71 15.92 2.19
CA SER A 125 -11.83 16.40 3.26
C SER A 125 -10.67 17.18 2.64
N LYS A 126 -10.00 18.03 3.44
CA LYS A 126 -8.79 18.72 2.99
C LYS A 126 -7.74 17.73 2.46
N ARG A 127 -7.52 16.63 3.18
CA ARG A 127 -6.57 15.58 2.76
C ARG A 127 -6.97 14.97 1.42
N ALA A 128 -8.24 14.67 1.20
CA ALA A 128 -8.72 14.10 -0.06
C ALA A 128 -8.56 15.10 -1.24
N ALA A 129 -8.90 16.37 -1.02
CA ALA A 129 -8.74 17.41 -2.02
C ALA A 129 -7.25 17.68 -2.36
N GLU A 130 -6.36 17.65 -1.36
CA GLU A 130 -4.91 17.74 -1.57
C GLU A 130 -4.37 16.55 -2.39
N GLN A 131 -4.80 15.33 -2.08
CA GLN A 131 -4.40 14.14 -2.86
C GLN A 131 -4.87 14.23 -4.31
N MET A 132 -6.11 14.67 -4.54
CA MET A 132 -6.64 14.86 -5.88
C MET A 132 -5.85 15.93 -6.65
N ALA A 133 -5.56 17.07 -6.01
CA ALA A 133 -4.77 18.13 -6.62
C ALA A 133 -3.36 17.62 -6.97
N ALA A 134 -2.70 16.93 -6.03
CA ALA A 134 -1.38 16.36 -6.27
C ALA A 134 -1.36 15.37 -7.43
N LYS A 135 -2.37 14.49 -7.51
CA LYS A 135 -2.55 13.53 -8.60
C LYS A 135 -2.68 14.22 -9.95
N LEU A 136 -3.58 15.19 -10.06
CA LEU A 136 -3.79 15.94 -11.30
C LEU A 136 -2.55 16.72 -11.74
N LEU A 137 -1.75 17.23 -10.78
CA LEU A 137 -0.50 17.89 -11.10
C LEU A 137 0.55 16.89 -11.62
N LEU A 138 0.71 15.74 -10.96
CA LEU A 138 1.58 14.66 -11.45
C LEU A 138 1.23 14.21 -12.86
N GLU A 139 -0.05 13.98 -13.13
CA GLU A 139 -0.52 13.59 -14.46
C GLU A 139 -0.22 14.67 -15.51
N SER A 140 -0.40 15.94 -15.17
CA SER A 140 -0.07 17.05 -16.08
C SER A 140 1.42 17.14 -16.37
N ILE A 141 2.30 16.91 -15.40
CA ILE A 141 3.76 17.08 -15.57
C ILE A 141 4.45 15.84 -16.15
N GLU A 142 3.84 14.67 -16.08
CA GLU A 142 4.32 13.45 -16.73
C GLU A 142 3.97 13.40 -18.23
N ASN A 143 2.95 14.16 -18.64
CA ASN A 143 2.51 14.27 -20.04
C ASN A 143 3.14 15.45 -20.81
N ASP A 144 3.95 16.28 -20.14
CA ASP A 144 4.75 17.37 -20.73
C ASP A 144 6.15 16.88 -21.14
#